data_AF-A0A929YMH3-F1
#
_entry.id   AF-A0A929YMH3-F1
#
_cell.length_a   1.000
_cell.length_b   1.000
_cell.length_c   1.000
_cell.angle_alpha   90.00
_cell.angle_beta   90.00
_cell.angle_gamma   90.00
#
_symmetry.space_group_name_H-M   'P 1'
#
loop_
_entity.id
_entity.type
_entity.pdbx_description
1 polymer ?
#
loop_
_entity_poly.entity_id
_entity_poly.type
_entity_poly.pdbx_seq_one_letter_code
_entity_poly.pdbx_strand_id
1 'polypeptide(L)'
;MPEIMQYLYEHRDHRELWKGVPIHSDGKVQLRDGRTGEPFDGPTTIGHMHYLKLHHLVDDKIHARSTGPYSLVTQQPLGGKAQFGGQRFGEMEVWALEAYGAAYTLQEILTVKSDDVVGRVKTYEAIIKGDNIPEPGVPESFKVLLKELQSLGLDVSVLREDGSEVEIKETVDYNESDYRYEIEGDHQRRDYSGESFAENGYQEQRFDEESGELVDDSEETMDNDEDDSAEVDEE
;
A
#
# COMPACT_ATOMS: atom_id res chain seq x y z
N MET A 1 33.69 17.97 39.58
CA MET A 1 33.21 19.24 38.97
C MET A 1 34.29 20.32 38.82
N PRO A 2 35.26 20.51 39.74
CA PRO A 2 36.34 21.49 39.55
C PRO A 2 37.27 21.19 38.35
N GLU A 3 37.58 19.92 38.13
CA GLU A 3 38.53 19.47 37.10
C GLU A 3 38.06 19.77 35.66
N ILE A 4 36.77 19.59 35.37
CA ILE A 4 36.21 19.89 34.04
C ILE A 4 36.24 21.39 33.78
N MET A 5 35.90 22.21 34.79
CA MET A 5 35.92 23.67 34.64
C MET A 5 37.33 24.21 34.47
N GLN A 6 38.31 23.64 35.17
CA GLN A 6 39.72 23.97 35.03
C GLN A 6 40.28 23.53 33.67
N TYR A 7 39.94 22.32 33.22
CA TYR A 7 40.28 21.82 31.88
C TYR A 7 39.75 22.74 30.77
N LEU A 8 38.48 23.16 30.85
CA LEU A 8 37.88 24.10 29.89
C LEU A 8 38.52 25.50 29.93
N TYR A 9 39.05 25.93 31.08
CA TYR A 9 39.73 27.22 31.22
C TYR A 9 41.14 27.19 30.64
N GLU A 10 41.85 26.07 30.81
CA GLU A 10 43.20 25.87 30.29
C GLU A 10 43.19 25.56 28.78
N HIS A 11 42.16 24.87 28.26
CA HIS A 11 42.04 24.46 26.86
C HIS A 11 41.16 25.44 26.05
N ARG A 12 41.57 26.72 26.06
CA ARG A 12 40.90 27.84 25.39
C ARG A 12 41.22 27.97 23.90
N ASP A 13 41.92 27.00 23.32
CA ASP A 13 42.34 27.00 21.91
C ASP A 13 41.13 27.14 20.96
N HIS A 14 39.95 26.66 21.38
CA HIS A 14 38.68 26.86 20.68
C HIS A 14 38.30 28.34 20.48
N ARG A 15 38.85 29.28 21.27
CA ARG A 15 38.62 30.73 21.11
C ARG A 15 39.38 31.34 19.95
N GLU A 16 40.42 30.68 19.44
CA GLU A 16 41.08 31.12 18.20
C GLU A 16 40.13 31.06 17.01
N LEU A 17 39.27 30.03 16.95
CA LEU A 17 38.21 29.88 15.93
C LEU A 17 37.18 31.01 15.98
N TRP A 18 36.99 31.63 17.16
CA TRP A 18 36.05 32.74 17.37
C TRP A 18 36.73 34.12 17.33
N LYS A 19 37.98 34.21 16.88
CA LYS A 19 38.73 35.48 16.80
C LYS A 19 38.03 36.45 15.84
N GLY A 20 37.54 37.56 16.38
CA GLY A 20 36.81 38.60 15.64
C GLY A 20 35.29 38.57 15.81
N VAL A 21 34.74 37.55 16.49
CA VAL A 21 33.32 37.51 16.84
C VAL A 21 33.11 38.19 18.21
N PRO A 22 32.21 39.18 18.32
CA PRO A 22 31.91 39.83 19.60
C PRO A 22 31.06 38.90 20.47
N ILE A 23 31.71 37.97 21.16
CA ILE A 23 31.08 37.05 22.12
C ILE A 23 31.04 37.72 23.49
N HIS A 24 29.84 37.86 24.04
CA HIS A 24 29.63 38.38 25.38
C HIS A 24 30.14 37.39 26.45
N SER A 25 30.37 37.87 27.68
CA SER A 25 30.86 37.03 28.79
C SER A 25 29.90 35.90 29.17
N ASP A 26 28.63 35.99 28.77
CA ASP A 26 27.59 34.98 28.95
C ASP A 26 27.55 33.94 27.81
N GLY A 27 28.46 34.03 26.83
CA GLY A 27 28.55 33.12 25.70
C GLY A 27 27.54 33.39 24.58
N LYS A 28 26.86 34.55 24.60
CA LYS A 28 25.86 34.92 23.59
C LYS A 28 26.42 35.91 22.56
N VAL A 29 25.79 35.92 21.39
CA VAL A 29 26.12 36.81 20.25
C VAL A 29 24.83 37.36 19.64
N GLN A 30 24.85 38.62 19.20
CA GLN A 30 23.77 39.20 18.41
C GLN A 30 23.75 38.58 17.02
N LEU A 31 22.73 37.76 16.74
CA LEU A 31 22.51 37.19 15.41
C LEU A 31 21.67 38.14 14.54
N ARG A 32 21.76 37.95 13.22
CA ARG A 32 20.91 38.60 12.21
C ARG A 32 20.12 37.53 11.46
N ASP A 33 18.88 37.84 11.10
CA ASP A 33 18.06 36.95 10.30
C ASP A 33 18.61 36.89 8.86
N GLY A 34 18.87 35.66 8.38
CA GLY A 34 19.38 35.42 7.03
C GLY A 34 18.38 35.71 5.91
N ARG A 35 17.08 35.88 6.22
CA ARG A 35 16.05 36.22 5.23
C ARG A 35 15.86 37.73 5.06
N THR A 36 15.86 38.48 6.16
CA THR A 36 15.53 39.92 6.19
C THR A 36 16.74 40.83 6.41
N GLY A 37 17.82 40.33 7.03
CA GLY A 37 19.02 41.10 7.38
C GLY A 37 18.93 41.90 8.69
N GLU A 38 17.77 41.90 9.34
CA GLU A 38 17.53 42.58 10.61
C GLU A 38 18.12 41.78 11.80
N PRO A 39 18.56 42.45 12.88
CA PRO A 39 19.00 41.77 14.09
C PRO A 39 17.82 41.11 14.82
N PHE A 40 18.03 39.95 15.42
CA PHE A 40 17.05 39.33 16.32
C PHE A 40 16.86 40.16 17.60
N ASP A 41 15.69 40.05 18.24
CA ASP A 41 15.33 40.81 19.44
C ASP A 41 16.26 40.60 20.64
N GLY A 42 16.95 39.45 20.69
CA GLY A 42 17.88 39.12 21.78
C GLY A 42 19.12 38.37 21.31
N PRO A 43 20.22 38.44 22.09
CA PRO A 43 21.44 37.71 21.80
C PRO A 43 21.24 36.20 22.05
N THR A 44 21.80 35.37 21.16
CA THR A 44 21.61 33.92 21.16
C THR A 44 22.93 33.20 21.45
N THR A 45 22.88 32.09 22.18
CA THR A 45 24.04 31.23 22.42
C THR A 45 24.39 30.48 21.13
N ILE A 46 25.65 30.58 20.72
CA ILE A 46 26.18 29.84 19.58
C ILE A 46 27.32 28.93 20.05
N GLY A 47 27.49 27.80 19.37
CA GLY A 47 28.55 26.86 19.70
C GLY A 47 28.60 25.69 18.73
N HIS A 48 29.71 24.96 18.77
CA HIS A 48 29.86 23.72 18.04
C HIS A 48 29.34 22.58 18.90
N MET A 49 28.21 22.02 18.51
CA MET A 49 27.67 20.80 19.12
C MET A 49 27.98 19.62 18.21
N HIS A 50 28.41 18.52 18.82
CA HIS A 50 28.55 17.25 18.11
C HIS A 50 27.17 16.61 17.96
N TYR A 51 26.66 16.55 16.74
CA TYR A 51 25.40 15.87 16.41
C TYR A 51 25.64 14.45 15.95
N LEU A 52 24.80 13.54 16.42
CA LEU A 52 24.78 12.15 15.97
C LEU A 52 23.52 11.91 15.12
N LYS A 53 23.69 11.25 13.98
CA LYS A 53 22.57 10.73 13.18
C LYS A 53 22.26 9.31 13.67
N LEU A 54 21.04 9.09 14.15
CA LEU A 54 20.57 7.76 14.55
C LEU A 54 20.20 6.92 13.32
N HIS A 55 20.25 5.60 13.47
CA HIS A 55 19.95 4.64 12.40
C HIS A 55 18.47 4.63 11.96
N HIS A 56 17.57 5.33 12.65
CA HIS A 56 16.13 5.32 12.37
C HIS A 56 15.78 6.13 11.12
N LEU A 57 16.14 5.63 9.94
CA LEU A 57 15.80 6.24 8.66
C LEU A 57 14.28 6.18 8.39
N VAL A 58 13.79 7.12 7.58
CA VAL A 58 12.37 7.19 7.21
C VAL A 58 12.04 6.14 6.15
N ASP A 59 12.98 5.86 5.25
CA ASP A 59 12.84 4.87 4.17
C ASP A 59 12.51 3.46 4.72
N ASP A 60 13.05 3.13 5.90
CA ASP A 60 12.75 1.87 6.59
C ASP A 60 11.33 1.82 7.16
N LYS A 61 10.70 2.98 7.42
CA LYS A 61 9.38 3.09 8.06
C LYS A 61 8.22 3.25 7.08
N ILE A 62 8.47 3.79 5.88
CA ILE A 62 7.41 3.94 4.86
C ILE A 62 7.02 2.55 4.35
N HIS A 63 5.72 2.25 4.39
CA HIS A 63 5.10 1.03 3.87
C HIS A 63 3.62 1.30 3.58
N ALA A 64 3.13 0.80 2.45
CA ALA A 64 1.73 0.88 2.06
C ALA A 64 1.30 -0.43 1.40
N ARG A 65 0.02 -0.74 1.51
CA ARG A 65 -0.58 -1.97 0.97
C ARG A 65 -1.98 -1.67 0.44
N SER A 66 -2.29 -2.22 -0.74
CA SER A 66 -3.65 -2.31 -1.29
C SER A 66 -4.20 -3.72 -1.12
N THR A 67 -3.60 -4.70 -1.79
CA THR A 67 -3.90 -6.14 -1.66
C THR A 67 -2.62 -6.91 -1.29
N GLY A 68 -2.74 -8.16 -0.87
CA GLY A 68 -1.57 -8.97 -0.49
C GLY A 68 -1.96 -10.31 0.14
N PRO A 69 -1.02 -11.04 0.77
CA PRO A 69 -1.29 -12.35 1.33
C PRO A 69 -2.18 -12.29 2.59
N TYR A 70 -2.96 -13.34 2.78
CA TYR A 70 -3.90 -13.51 3.89
C TYR A 70 -3.58 -14.78 4.69
N SER A 71 -3.97 -14.80 5.95
CA SER A 71 -3.89 -15.97 6.82
C SER A 71 -4.81 -17.08 6.35
N LEU A 72 -4.36 -18.33 6.38
CA LEU A 72 -5.17 -19.49 5.99
C LEU A 72 -6.38 -19.70 6.91
N VAL A 73 -6.22 -19.41 8.21
CA VAL A 73 -7.24 -19.73 9.22
C VAL A 73 -8.33 -18.67 9.27
N THR A 74 -7.96 -17.41 9.51
CA THR A 74 -8.91 -16.32 9.73
C THR A 74 -9.15 -15.48 8.49
N GLN A 75 -8.46 -15.75 7.38
CA GLN A 75 -8.55 -14.97 6.14
C GLN A 75 -8.21 -13.48 6.28
N GLN A 76 -7.58 -13.08 7.40
CA GLN A 76 -7.13 -11.71 7.67
C GLN A 76 -5.77 -11.41 7.03
N PRO A 77 -5.47 -10.13 6.69
CA PRO A 77 -4.16 -9.74 6.17
C PRO A 77 -3.03 -10.10 7.13
N LEU A 78 -1.91 -10.59 6.60
CA LEU A 78 -0.71 -10.84 7.42
C LEU A 78 -0.15 -9.53 8.00
N GLY A 79 0.62 -9.63 9.09
CA GLY A 79 1.26 -8.48 9.74
C GLY A 79 2.71 -8.27 9.31
N GLY A 80 3.16 -7.01 9.34
CA GLY A 80 4.58 -6.64 9.21
C GLY A 80 5.03 -6.30 7.78
N LYS A 81 5.97 -5.34 7.68
CA LYS A 81 6.47 -4.79 6.39
C LYS A 81 7.07 -5.86 5.48
N ALA A 82 7.80 -6.84 6.04
CA ALA A 82 8.50 -7.86 5.26
C ALA A 82 7.57 -8.83 4.50
N GLN A 83 6.33 -9.00 4.96
CA GLN A 83 5.36 -9.92 4.35
C GLN A 83 4.30 -9.17 3.54
N PHE A 84 4.59 -7.92 3.15
CA PHE A 84 3.60 -7.00 2.61
C PHE A 84 2.35 -6.95 3.50
N GLY A 85 2.57 -6.92 4.82
CA GLY A 85 1.51 -6.99 5.82
C GLY A 85 0.63 -5.74 5.86
N GLY A 86 -0.60 -5.91 6.34
CA GLY A 86 -1.51 -4.82 6.64
C GLY A 86 -1.20 -4.16 7.98
N GLN A 87 -1.73 -2.96 8.17
CA GLN A 87 -1.70 -2.29 9.46
C GLN A 87 -2.78 -2.88 10.37
N ARG A 88 -2.46 -3.13 11.64
CA ARG A 88 -3.46 -3.53 12.62
C ARG A 88 -4.38 -2.36 12.91
N PHE A 89 -5.67 -2.55 12.69
CA PHE A 89 -6.72 -1.72 13.26
C PHE A 89 -7.13 -2.35 14.59
N GLY A 90 -6.81 -1.67 15.70
CA GLY A 90 -7.01 -2.18 17.04
C GLY A 90 -8.32 -1.74 17.68
N GLU A 91 -8.51 -2.21 18.90
CA GLU A 91 -9.71 -1.96 19.71
C GLU A 91 -9.89 -0.47 20.03
N MET A 92 -8.79 0.25 20.30
CA MET A 92 -8.85 1.68 20.57
C MET A 92 -9.28 2.50 19.35
N GLU A 93 -8.89 2.07 18.14
CA GLU A 93 -9.35 2.73 16.92
C GLU A 93 -10.82 2.40 16.61
N VAL A 94 -11.29 1.19 16.93
CA VAL A 94 -12.71 0.82 16.88
C VAL A 94 -13.52 1.74 17.80
N TRP A 95 -13.12 1.89 19.06
CA TRP A 95 -13.80 2.79 20.01
C TRP A 95 -13.86 4.23 19.52
N ALA A 96 -12.79 4.70 18.87
CA ALA A 96 -12.79 6.03 18.29
C ALA A 96 -13.88 6.18 17.21
N LEU A 97 -13.98 5.22 16.27
CA LEU A 97 -15.01 5.26 15.22
C LEU A 97 -16.43 5.09 15.77
N GLU A 98 -16.61 4.25 16.78
CA GLU A 98 -17.90 4.09 17.47
C GLU A 98 -18.33 5.39 18.16
N ALA A 99 -17.41 6.08 18.84
CA ALA A 99 -17.69 7.36 19.48
C ALA A 99 -18.06 8.46 18.47
N TYR A 100 -17.50 8.42 17.26
CA TYR A 100 -17.91 9.29 16.16
C TYR A 100 -19.25 8.90 15.53
N GLY A 101 -19.76 7.69 15.79
CA GLY A 101 -20.98 7.17 15.15
C GLY A 101 -20.77 6.76 13.69
N ALA A 102 -19.55 6.45 13.28
CA ALA A 102 -19.20 6.12 11.89
C ALA A 102 -19.49 4.63 11.56
N ALA A 103 -20.75 4.21 11.66
CA ALA A 103 -21.16 2.81 11.55
C ALA A 103 -20.78 2.16 10.21
N TYR A 104 -21.02 2.84 9.08
CA TYR A 104 -20.71 2.30 7.74
C TYR A 104 -19.21 2.13 7.52
N THR A 105 -18.40 3.11 7.96
CA THR A 105 -16.94 3.03 7.86
C THR A 105 -16.39 1.90 8.73
N LEU A 106 -16.92 1.74 9.94
CA LEU A 106 -16.51 0.66 10.83
C LEU A 106 -16.89 -0.71 10.24
N GLN A 107 -18.09 -0.85 9.68
CA GLN A 107 -18.56 -2.07 9.02
C GLN A 107 -17.64 -2.44 7.85
N GLU A 108 -17.30 -1.48 6.98
CA GLU A 108 -16.41 -1.68 5.83
C GLU A 108 -15.01 -2.16 6.27
N ILE A 109 -14.46 -1.55 7.32
CA ILE A 109 -13.14 -1.91 7.88
C ILE A 109 -13.15 -3.33 8.46
N LEU A 110 -14.21 -3.70 9.20
CA LEU A 110 -14.28 -4.97 9.90
C LEU A 110 -14.65 -6.16 9.00
N THR A 111 -15.25 -5.92 7.84
CA THR A 111 -15.75 -6.98 6.93
C THR A 111 -14.93 -7.03 5.64
N VAL A 112 -15.32 -6.23 4.64
CA VAL A 112 -14.82 -6.23 3.26
C VAL A 112 -13.31 -5.98 3.18
N LYS A 113 -12.76 -5.13 4.06
CA LYS A 113 -11.32 -4.83 4.09
C LYS A 113 -10.49 -5.81 4.92
N SER A 114 -11.12 -6.74 5.63
CA SER A 114 -10.46 -7.62 6.58
C SER A 114 -10.54 -9.09 6.15
N ASP A 115 -11.69 -9.75 6.38
CA ASP A 115 -11.82 -11.20 6.33
C ASP A 115 -13.04 -11.72 5.57
N ASP A 116 -13.85 -10.85 4.96
CA ASP A 116 -14.90 -11.29 4.03
C ASP A 116 -14.30 -11.70 2.68
N VAL A 117 -14.11 -13.01 2.48
CA VAL A 117 -13.45 -13.59 1.31
C VAL A 117 -14.18 -13.28 0.01
N VAL A 118 -15.52 -13.35 0.03
CA VAL A 118 -16.35 -13.09 -1.16
C VAL A 118 -16.54 -11.59 -1.34
N GLY A 119 -16.82 -10.88 -0.25
CA GLY A 119 -17.05 -9.43 -0.26
C GLY A 119 -15.84 -8.66 -0.79
N ARG A 120 -14.61 -9.05 -0.44
CA ARG A 120 -13.40 -8.35 -0.92
C ARG A 120 -13.20 -8.44 -2.42
N VAL A 121 -13.47 -9.60 -3.02
CA VAL A 121 -13.33 -9.81 -4.48
C VAL A 121 -14.37 -8.98 -5.22
N LYS A 122 -15.64 -9.10 -4.82
CA LYS A 122 -16.74 -8.34 -5.42
C LYS A 122 -16.56 -6.83 -5.27
N THR A 123 -16.06 -6.39 -4.12
CA THR A 123 -15.78 -4.97 -3.89
C THR A 123 -14.65 -4.47 -4.78
N TYR A 124 -13.59 -5.26 -4.93
CA TYR A 124 -12.49 -4.92 -5.83
C TYR A 124 -12.97 -4.77 -7.28
N GLU A 125 -13.80 -5.71 -7.76
CA GLU A 125 -14.40 -5.62 -9.09
C GLU A 125 -15.35 -4.44 -9.25
N ALA A 126 -16.21 -4.18 -8.26
CA ALA A 126 -17.12 -3.04 -8.28
C ALA A 126 -16.36 -1.72 -8.35
N ILE A 127 -15.25 -1.58 -7.62
CA ILE A 127 -14.38 -0.39 -7.67
C ILE A 127 -13.78 -0.22 -9.07
N ILE A 128 -13.35 -1.30 -9.73
CA ILE A 128 -12.78 -1.24 -11.09
C ILE A 128 -13.86 -0.86 -12.11
N LYS A 129 -15.06 -1.44 -11.98
CA LYS A 129 -16.20 -1.19 -12.88
C LYS A 129 -16.86 0.18 -12.64
N GLY A 130 -16.61 0.80 -11.48
CA GLY A 130 -17.26 2.04 -11.06
C GLY A 130 -18.69 1.84 -10.54
N ASP A 131 -19.03 0.61 -10.15
CA ASP A 131 -20.33 0.24 -9.62
C ASP A 131 -20.42 0.45 -8.10
N ASN A 132 -21.64 0.42 -7.58
CA ASN A 132 -21.85 0.49 -6.14
C ASN A 132 -21.33 -0.77 -5.44
N ILE A 133 -20.66 -0.57 -4.30
CA ILE A 133 -20.12 -1.65 -3.47
C ILE A 133 -21.27 -2.50 -2.90
N PRO A 134 -21.21 -3.84 -3.02
CA PRO A 134 -22.25 -4.72 -2.48
C PRO A 134 -22.29 -4.72 -0.95
N GLU A 135 -23.40 -5.18 -0.38
CA GLU A 135 -23.50 -5.31 1.08
C GLU A 135 -22.53 -6.38 1.63
N PRO A 136 -21.88 -6.10 2.77
CA PRO A 136 -20.90 -7.02 3.37
C PRO A 136 -21.56 -8.27 3.98
N GLY A 137 -20.82 -9.38 3.95
CA GLY A 137 -21.22 -10.64 4.55
C GLY A 137 -20.78 -10.79 6.01
N VAL A 138 -20.88 -12.03 6.50
CA VAL A 138 -20.42 -12.42 7.85
C VAL A 138 -18.91 -12.67 7.82
N PRO A 139 -18.13 -12.04 8.72
CA PRO A 139 -16.69 -12.28 8.86
C PRO A 139 -16.30 -13.75 9.02
N GLU A 140 -15.23 -14.18 8.37
CA GLU A 140 -14.70 -15.55 8.53
C GLU A 140 -14.20 -15.80 9.96
N SER A 141 -13.63 -14.80 10.63
CA SER A 141 -13.19 -14.91 12.03
C SER A 141 -14.33 -15.30 12.98
N PHE A 142 -15.56 -14.83 12.72
CA PHE A 142 -16.73 -15.22 13.51
C PHE A 142 -17.13 -16.68 13.26
N LYS A 143 -17.00 -17.16 12.02
CA LYS A 143 -17.25 -18.58 11.71
C LYS A 143 -16.23 -19.49 12.39
N VAL A 144 -14.95 -19.09 12.40
CA VAL A 144 -13.89 -19.80 13.13
C VAL A 144 -14.21 -19.87 14.62
N LEU A 145 -14.64 -18.75 15.23
CA LEU A 145 -15.05 -18.72 16.64
C LEU A 145 -16.18 -19.72 16.94
N LEU A 146 -17.21 -19.79 16.09
CA LEU A 146 -18.30 -20.76 16.26
C LEU A 146 -17.78 -22.20 16.25
N LYS A 147 -16.84 -22.52 15.35
CA LYS A 147 -16.19 -23.84 15.30
C LYS A 147 -15.34 -24.14 16.51
N GLU A 148 -14.61 -23.15 17.02
CA GLU A 148 -13.85 -23.32 18.25
C GLU A 148 -14.77 -23.65 19.44
N LEU A 149 -15.92 -22.97 19.57
CA LEU A 149 -16.90 -23.29 20.61
C LEU A 149 -17.52 -24.67 20.43
N GLN A 150 -17.90 -25.04 19.19
CA GLN A 150 -18.43 -26.38 18.88
C GLN A 150 -17.41 -27.49 19.17
N SER A 151 -16.11 -27.23 18.96
CA SER A 151 -15.04 -28.18 19.26
C SER A 151 -14.91 -28.50 20.75
N LEU A 152 -15.35 -27.60 21.62
CA LEU A 152 -15.40 -27.80 23.07
C LEU A 152 -16.62 -28.64 23.51
N GLY A 153 -17.47 -29.06 22.58
CA GLY A 153 -18.72 -29.78 22.86
C GLY A 153 -19.89 -28.87 23.26
N LEU A 154 -19.81 -27.58 22.94
CA LEU A 154 -20.91 -26.64 23.10
C LEU A 154 -21.77 -26.63 21.83
N ASP A 155 -23.08 -26.80 21.98
CA ASP A 155 -24.02 -26.63 20.89
C ASP A 155 -24.35 -25.14 20.74
N VAL A 156 -23.77 -24.51 19.71
CA VAL A 156 -23.91 -23.09 19.41
C VAL A 156 -24.42 -22.93 17.99
N SER A 157 -25.61 -22.35 17.86
CA SER A 157 -26.27 -22.03 16.59
C SER A 157 -26.69 -20.55 16.57
N VAL A 158 -26.72 -19.97 15.37
CA VAL A 158 -27.18 -18.60 15.17
C VAL A 158 -28.64 -18.66 14.74
N LEU A 159 -29.53 -18.12 15.58
CA LEU A 159 -30.95 -18.08 15.31
C LEU A 159 -31.35 -16.69 14.80
N ARG A 160 -32.27 -16.66 13.84
CA ARG A 160 -33.01 -15.45 13.46
C ARG A 160 -34.10 -15.14 14.49
N GLU A 161 -34.68 -13.96 14.39
CA GLU A 161 -35.77 -13.51 15.27
C GLU A 161 -37.01 -14.42 15.22
N ASP A 162 -37.23 -15.11 14.10
CA ASP A 162 -38.30 -16.10 13.91
C ASP A 162 -37.98 -17.48 14.49
N GLY A 163 -36.82 -17.66 15.11
CA GLY A 163 -36.35 -18.94 15.65
C GLY A 163 -35.83 -19.92 14.59
N SER A 164 -35.74 -19.50 13.33
CA SER A 164 -35.08 -20.30 12.29
C SER A 164 -33.56 -20.24 12.44
N GLU A 165 -32.89 -21.36 12.21
CA GLU A 165 -31.44 -21.43 12.23
C GLU A 165 -30.87 -20.79 10.95
N VAL A 166 -29.90 -19.88 11.12
CA VAL A 166 -29.14 -19.33 10.01
C VAL A 166 -28.10 -20.37 9.62
N GLU A 167 -28.29 -20.98 8.45
CA GLU A 167 -27.23 -21.75 7.82
C GLU A 167 -26.10 -20.81 7.42
N ILE A 168 -25.07 -20.73 8.27
CA ILE A 168 -23.80 -20.11 7.93
C ILE A 168 -23.10 -21.12 7.01
N LYS A 169 -23.33 -21.01 5.70
CA LYS A 169 -22.74 -21.90 4.71
C LYS A 169 -21.21 -21.91 4.85
N GLU A 170 -20.69 -23.09 5.16
CA GLU A 170 -19.26 -23.42 5.10
C GLU A 170 -18.92 -23.82 3.67
N THR A 171 -18.82 -22.86 2.77
CA THR A 171 -18.18 -23.14 1.49
C THR A 171 -17.46 -21.89 1.01
N VAL A 172 -16.15 -21.87 1.25
CA VAL A 172 -15.24 -21.57 0.16
C VAL A 172 -15.36 -22.76 -0.79
N ASP A 173 -16.40 -22.76 -1.61
CA ASP A 173 -16.35 -23.56 -2.82
C ASP A 173 -15.26 -22.90 -3.66
N TYR A 174 -14.06 -23.49 -3.65
CA TYR A 174 -13.15 -23.42 -4.78
C TYR A 174 -13.81 -24.16 -5.96
N ASN A 175 -15.03 -23.78 -6.33
CA ASN A 175 -15.57 -24.13 -7.62
C ASN A 175 -14.88 -23.21 -8.61
N GLU A 176 -13.90 -23.80 -9.28
CA GLU A 176 -13.29 -23.41 -10.56
C GLU A 176 -14.32 -22.96 -11.63
N SER A 177 -15.61 -23.19 -11.36
CA SER A 177 -16.77 -22.89 -12.20
C SER A 177 -17.23 -21.41 -12.19
N ASP A 178 -16.99 -20.63 -11.13
CA ASP A 178 -17.58 -19.28 -11.04
C ASP A 178 -16.79 -18.20 -11.79
N TYR A 179 -15.48 -18.40 -12.02
CA TYR A 179 -14.72 -17.51 -12.90
C TYR A 179 -15.11 -17.66 -14.38
N ARG A 180 -15.68 -18.80 -14.76
CA ARG A 180 -16.04 -19.09 -16.16
C ARG A 180 -17.45 -18.63 -16.53
N TYR A 181 -18.39 -18.63 -15.58
CA TYR A 181 -19.78 -18.28 -15.88
C TYR A 181 -20.02 -16.76 -16.02
N GLU A 182 -19.16 -15.92 -15.41
CA GLU A 182 -19.26 -14.46 -15.54
C GLU A 182 -18.42 -13.87 -16.68
N ILE A 183 -17.54 -14.66 -17.33
CA ILE A 183 -16.82 -14.27 -18.56
C ILE A 183 -17.66 -14.47 -19.82
N GLU A 184 -18.60 -15.42 -19.82
CA GLU A 184 -19.44 -15.75 -20.99
C GLU A 184 -20.71 -14.88 -21.10
N GLY A 185 -21.04 -14.11 -20.06
CA GLY A 185 -22.32 -13.38 -19.93
C GLY A 185 -22.42 -12.06 -20.69
N ASP A 186 -21.32 -11.51 -21.21
CA ASP A 186 -21.33 -10.23 -21.91
C ASP A 186 -20.47 -10.26 -23.19
N HIS A 187 -20.83 -11.16 -24.11
CA HIS A 187 -20.46 -11.05 -25.52
C HIS A 187 -21.28 -9.96 -26.23
N GLN A 188 -21.28 -8.73 -25.70
CA GLN A 188 -21.44 -7.56 -26.55
C GLN A 188 -20.06 -7.17 -27.07
N ARG A 189 -19.78 -7.75 -28.23
CA ARG A 189 -18.66 -7.47 -29.14
C ARG A 189 -18.46 -5.95 -29.29
N ARG A 190 -17.61 -5.36 -28.45
CA ARG A 190 -17.02 -4.05 -28.71
C ARG A 190 -15.78 -4.34 -29.54
N ASP A 191 -15.94 -4.30 -30.86
CA ASP A 191 -14.82 -4.27 -31.81
C ASP A 191 -13.90 -3.12 -31.42
N TYR A 192 -12.84 -3.42 -30.66
CA TYR A 192 -11.65 -2.59 -30.63
C TYR A 192 -10.91 -2.88 -31.92
N SER A 193 -11.25 -2.11 -32.95
CA SER A 193 -10.48 -2.04 -34.18
C SER A 193 -9.06 -1.57 -33.86
N GLY A 194 -8.12 -2.51 -33.83
CA GLY A 194 -6.87 -2.39 -34.57
C GLY A 194 -5.87 -1.30 -34.17
N GLU A 195 -5.78 -0.89 -32.92
CA GLU A 195 -4.57 -0.16 -32.47
C GLU A 195 -3.54 -1.17 -31.97
N SER A 196 -2.52 -1.42 -32.80
CA SER A 196 -1.43 -2.32 -32.46
C SER A 196 -0.63 -1.74 -31.28
N PHE A 197 -0.43 -2.51 -30.22
CA PHE A 197 0.37 -2.10 -29.05
C PHE A 197 1.82 -1.71 -29.43
N ALA A 198 2.30 -2.20 -30.58
CA ALA A 198 3.57 -1.82 -31.19
C ALA A 198 3.64 -0.34 -31.59
N GLU A 199 2.52 0.28 -31.98
CA GLU A 199 2.47 1.70 -32.39
C GLU A 199 2.74 2.65 -31.21
N ASN A 200 2.46 2.20 -29.99
CA ASN A 200 2.78 2.93 -28.75
C ASN A 200 4.19 2.59 -28.19
N GLY A 201 5.01 1.86 -28.95
CA GLY A 201 6.42 1.58 -28.63
C GLY A 201 6.63 0.53 -27.54
N TYR A 202 5.63 -0.31 -27.27
CA TYR A 202 5.74 -1.41 -26.32
C TYR A 202 6.23 -2.67 -27.02
N GLN A 203 7.16 -3.36 -26.37
CA GLN A 203 7.76 -4.59 -26.87
C GLN A 203 7.14 -5.79 -26.13
N GLU A 204 6.55 -6.72 -26.88
CA GLU A 204 5.83 -7.88 -26.32
C GLU A 204 6.80 -9.06 -26.16
N GLN A 205 6.98 -9.53 -24.92
CA GLN A 205 7.84 -10.66 -24.60
C GLN A 205 7.00 -11.86 -24.18
N ARG A 206 7.25 -13.02 -24.78
CA ARG A 206 6.62 -14.29 -24.43
C ARG A 206 7.63 -15.24 -23.82
N PHE A 207 7.14 -16.04 -22.88
CA PHE A 207 7.95 -17.02 -22.16
C PHE A 207 8.06 -18.29 -23.00
N ASP A 208 9.27 -18.64 -23.41
CA ASP A 208 9.53 -19.85 -24.19
C ASP A 208 9.77 -21.03 -23.24
N GLU A 209 8.87 -22.01 -23.28
CA GLU A 209 8.89 -23.18 -22.41
C GLU A 209 10.06 -24.14 -22.71
N GLU A 210 10.68 -24.06 -23.89
CA GLU A 210 11.81 -24.91 -24.27
C GLU A 210 13.16 -24.34 -23.80
N SER A 211 13.35 -23.03 -23.92
CA SER A 211 14.59 -22.36 -23.50
C SER A 211 14.55 -21.85 -22.05
N GLY A 212 13.36 -21.68 -21.47
CA GLY A 212 13.16 -21.17 -20.11
C GLY A 212 13.45 -19.68 -19.95
N GLU A 213 13.57 -18.94 -21.06
CA GLU A 213 13.84 -17.50 -21.10
C GLU A 213 12.69 -16.72 -21.77
N LEU A 214 12.63 -15.42 -21.52
CA LEU A 214 11.70 -14.49 -22.18
C LEU A 214 12.27 -14.07 -23.53
N VAL A 215 11.52 -14.34 -24.60
CA VAL A 215 11.91 -14.03 -25.98
C VAL A 215 10.98 -12.96 -26.55
N ASP A 216 11.55 -12.07 -27.34
CA ASP A 216 10.86 -10.96 -27.98
C ASP A 216 10.16 -11.42 -29.28
N ASP A 217 8.86 -11.19 -29.41
CA ASP A 217 8.04 -11.77 -30.49
C ASP A 217 7.96 -10.83 -31.72
N SER A 218 9.08 -10.19 -32.08
CA SER A 218 9.17 -9.32 -33.25
C SER A 218 9.97 -9.98 -34.37
N GLU A 219 9.36 -10.90 -35.14
CA GLU A 219 9.94 -11.32 -36.42
C GLU A 219 9.00 -11.08 -37.60
N GLU A 220 9.49 -10.21 -38.48
CA GLU A 220 9.48 -10.29 -39.94
C GLU A 220 8.15 -10.60 -40.65
N THR A 221 7.34 -9.56 -40.87
CA THR A 221 6.59 -9.46 -42.14
C THR A 221 7.51 -8.80 -43.18
N MET A 222 8.29 -9.60 -43.91
CA MET A 222 8.85 -9.14 -45.18
C MET A 222 7.68 -8.88 -46.15
N ASP A 223 7.58 -7.62 -46.58
CA ASP A 223 6.66 -7.13 -47.59
C ASP A 223 6.70 -7.99 -48.86
N ASN A 224 5.62 -8.71 -49.14
CA ASN A 224 5.21 -9.01 -50.51
C ASN A 224 3.93 -8.21 -50.73
N ASP A 225 4.02 -7.20 -51.60
CA ASP A 225 3.00 -6.68 -52.52
C ASP A 225 3.40 -5.24 -52.88
N GLU A 226 4.14 -5.09 -53.98
CA GLU A 226 3.63 -4.56 -55.25
C GLU A 226 3.72 -3.03 -55.37
N ASP A 227 4.75 -2.57 -56.08
CA ASP A 227 4.83 -1.28 -56.78
C ASP A 227 5.59 -1.64 -58.10
N ASP A 228 5.20 -1.30 -59.31
CA ASP A 228 4.40 -0.17 -59.79
C ASP A 228 3.98 -0.44 -61.26
N SER A 229 2.86 0.18 -61.65
CA SER A 229 2.53 0.65 -63.00
C SER A 229 2.37 -0.32 -64.18
N ALA A 230 1.14 -0.34 -64.70
CA ALA A 230 0.83 -0.71 -66.07
C ALA A 230 1.33 0.37 -67.05
N GLU A 231 2.17 -0.01 -68.01
CA GLU A 231 2.29 0.66 -69.31
C GLU A 231 1.44 -0.10 -70.33
N VAL A 232 0.56 0.63 -71.01
CA VAL A 232 -0.20 0.17 -72.19
C VAL A 232 0.49 0.74 -73.43
N ASP A 233 0.88 -0.17 -74.33
CA ASP A 233 1.14 -0.10 -75.78
C ASP A 233 1.54 1.21 -76.47
N GLU A 234 2.59 1.15 -77.30
CA GLU A 234 2.53 1.50 -78.73
C GLU A 234 3.68 0.84 -79.55
N GLU A 235 3.27 0.17 -80.65
CA GLU A 235 4.00 -0.42 -81.83
C GLU A 235 5.01 -1.58 -81.68
#